data_AF-A0A5C1H8B4-F1
#
_entry.id   AF-A0A5C1H8B4-F1
#
_cell.length_a   1.000
_cell.length_b   1.000
_cell.length_c   1.000
_cell.angle_alpha   90.00
_cell.angle_beta   90.00
_cell.angle_gamma   90.00
#
_symmetry.space_group_name_H-M   'P 1'
#
loop_
_entity.id
_entity.type
_entity.pdbx_description
1 polymer ?
#
loop_
_entity_poly.entity_id
_entity_poly.type
_entity_poly.pdbx_seq_one_letter_code
_entity_poly.pdbx_strand_id
1 'polypeptide(L)' 'MFIFIIVNTLLLYTQNSDIYKHYLFKNTNLKKKDLIKLKNSKYKFIKKLIKYYRILGIYSFKSNNIVNIK' A
#
# COMPACT_ATOMS: atom_id res chain seq x y z
N MET A 1 10.59 -25.11 9.80
CA MET A 1 9.25 -25.03 9.17
C MET A 1 8.59 -23.65 9.29
N PHE A 2 8.89 -22.83 10.31
CA PHE A 2 8.34 -21.47 10.44
C PHE A 2 8.88 -20.46 9.41
N ILE A 3 10.16 -20.57 9.05
CA ILE A 3 10.81 -19.67 8.08
C ILE A 3 10.14 -19.76 6.70
N PHE A 4 9.76 -20.97 6.28
CA PHE A 4 9.16 -21.21 4.97
C PHE A 4 7.75 -20.62 4.84
N ILE A 5 7.00 -20.60 5.95
CA ILE A 5 5.68 -19.95 6.02
C ILE A 5 5.87 -18.44 5.86
N ILE A 6 6.78 -17.83 6.64
CA ILE A 6 7.05 -16.38 6.59
C ILE A 6 7.49 -15.96 5.19
N VAL A 7 8.38 -16.73 4.56
CA VAL A 7 8.87 -16.45 3.20
C VAL A 7 7.74 -16.53 2.17
N ASN A 8 6.86 -17.54 2.24
CA ASN A 8 5.71 -17.63 1.35
C ASN A 8 4.72 -16.47 1.53
N THR A 9 4.41 -16.09 2.78
CA THR A 9 3.53 -14.95 3.02
C THR A 9 4.16 -13.65 2.51
N LEU A 10 5.45 -13.45 2.76
CA LEU A 10 6.20 -12.28 2.29
C LEU A 10 6.24 -12.22 0.76
N LEU A 11 6.43 -13.36 0.09
CA LEU A 11 6.40 -13.49 -1.36
C LEU A 11 5.02 -13.13 -1.93
N LEU A 12 3.94 -13.61 -1.30
CA LEU A 12 2.57 -13.30 -1.71
C LEU A 12 2.26 -11.80 -1.58
N TYR A 13 2.78 -11.15 -0.53
CA TYR A 13 2.65 -9.71 -0.33
C TYR A 13 3.52 -8.92 -1.34
N THR A 14 4.70 -9.40 -1.72
CA THR A 14 5.60 -8.66 -2.64
C THR A 14 5.22 -8.81 -4.11
N GLN A 15 4.78 -10.00 -4.54
CA GLN A 15 4.42 -10.29 -5.94
C GLN A 15 3.20 -9.48 -6.41
N ASN A 16 2.30 -9.09 -5.50
CA ASN A 16 1.09 -8.33 -5.81
C ASN A 16 1.20 -6.83 -5.50
N SER A 17 2.42 -6.32 -5.30
CA SER A 17 2.66 -4.91 -4.94
C SER A 17 2.08 -3.92 -5.97
N ASP A 18 1.97 -4.27 -7.26
CA ASP A 18 1.32 -3.40 -8.25
C ASP A 18 -0.22 -3.40 -8.16
N ILE A 19 -0.86 -4.45 -7.63
CA ILE A 19 -2.33 -4.54 -7.52
C ILE A 19 -2.87 -3.42 -6.61
N TYR A 20 -2.16 -3.13 -5.53
CA TYR A 20 -2.61 -2.13 -4.56
C TYR A 20 -2.28 -0.69 -4.94
N LYS A 21 -1.47 -0.51 -5.98
CA LYS A 21 -1.11 0.78 -6.57
C LYS A 21 -2.35 1.50 -7.12
N HIS A 22 -3.33 0.76 -7.63
CA HIS A 22 -4.60 1.30 -8.11
C HIS A 22 -5.42 2.03 -7.03
N TYR A 23 -5.20 1.66 -5.75
CA TYR A 23 -5.85 2.30 -4.61
C TYR A 23 -5.10 3.55 -4.11
N LEU A 24 -3.90 3.82 -4.63
CA LEU A 24 -3.12 5.00 -4.31
C LEU A 24 -3.29 6.09 -5.38
N PHE A 25 -3.32 7.34 -4.96
CA PHE A 25 -3.09 8.49 -5.82
C PHE A 25 -1.58 8.65 -6.02
N LYS A 26 -1.10 8.51 -7.26
CA LYS A 26 0.31 8.69 -7.62
C LYS A 26 1.26 7.97 -6.63
N ASN A 27 0.94 6.72 -6.26
CA ASN A 27 1.68 5.86 -5.32
C ASN A 27 1.91 6.44 -3.90
N THR A 28 1.14 7.44 -3.49
CA THR A 28 1.40 8.17 -2.24
C THR A 28 0.19 8.10 -1.33
N ASN A 29 -0.89 8.83 -1.65
CA ASN A 29 -2.06 8.91 -0.79
C ASN A 29 -3.09 7.84 -1.11
N LEU A 30 -3.59 7.14 -0.10
CA LEU A 30 -4.73 6.23 -0.27
C LEU A 30 -5.96 7.00 -0.73
N LYS A 31 -6.59 6.55 -1.81
CA LYS A 31 -7.85 7.11 -2.32
C LYS A 31 -8.94 7.04 -1.25
N LYS A 32 -9.81 8.05 -1.21
CA LYS A 32 -10.98 8.05 -0.32
C LYS A 32 -11.88 6.86 -0.67
N LYS A 33 -12.50 6.25 0.34
CA LYS A 33 -13.39 5.10 0.19
C LYS A 33 -14.46 5.33 -0.88
N ASP A 34 -15.05 6.53 -0.91
CA ASP A 34 -16.14 6.88 -1.82
C ASP A 34 -15.71 6.80 -3.28
N LEU A 35 -14.45 7.10 -3.58
CA LEU A 35 -13.88 7.03 -4.93
C LEU A 35 -13.63 5.60 -5.40
N ILE A 36 -13.40 4.67 -4.46
CA ILE A 36 -13.08 3.26 -4.77
C ILE A 36 -14.32 2.36 -4.63
N LYS A 37 -15.44 2.89 -4.12
CA LYS A 37 -16.71 2.16 -3.91
C LYS A 37 -16.52 0.80 -3.22
N LEU A 38 -15.63 0.74 -2.22
CA LEU A 38 -15.33 -0.50 -1.49
C LEU A 38 -16.19 -0.69 -0.24
N LYS A 39 -16.48 -1.96 0.08
CA LYS A 39 -17.04 -2.34 1.39
C LYS A 39 -16.09 -1.93 2.51
N ASN A 40 -16.67 -1.56 3.66
CA ASN A 40 -15.91 -0.99 4.78
C ASN A 40 -14.81 -1.92 5.32
N SER A 41 -15.10 -3.23 5.38
CA SER A 41 -14.14 -4.26 5.80
C SER A 41 -12.92 -4.34 4.87
N LYS A 42 -13.16 -4.41 3.55
CA LYS A 42 -12.10 -4.42 2.53
C LYS A 42 -11.26 -3.14 2.56
N TYR A 43 -11.89 -1.98 2.74
CA TYR A 43 -11.17 -0.71 2.84
C TYR A 43 -10.25 -0.65 4.07
N LYS A 44 -10.72 -1.09 5.25
CA LYS A 44 -9.89 -1.19 6.45
C LYS A 44 -8.70 -2.12 6.26
N PHE A 45 -8.90 -3.25 5.58
CA PHE A 45 -7.84 -4.20 5.25
C PHE A 45 -6.78 -3.56 4.35
N ILE A 46 -7.17 -2.97 3.22
CA ILE A 46 -6.25 -2.29 2.29
C ILE A 46 -5.49 -1.17 2.99
N LYS A 47 -6.14 -0.41 3.87
CA LYS A 47 -5.48 0.63 4.67
C LYS A 47 -4.37 0.07 5.56
N LYS A 48 -4.58 -1.08 6.22
CA LYS A 48 -3.52 -1.75 6.99
C LYS A 48 -2.40 -2.23 6.08
N LEU A 49 -2.76 -2.84 4.96
CA LEU A 49 -1.83 -3.42 4.01
C LEU A 49 -0.88 -2.37 3.40
N ILE A 50 -1.42 -1.21 2.99
CA ILE A 50 -0.62 -0.06 2.53
C ILE A 50 0.35 0.44 3.60
N LYS A 51 -0.02 0.41 4.89
CA LYS A 51 0.92 0.78 5.96
C LYS A 51 2.11 -0.18 6.00
N TYR A 52 1.88 -1.49 5.88
CA TYR A 52 2.97 -2.46 5.82
C TYR A 52 3.88 -2.23 4.61
N TYR A 53 3.30 -1.98 3.43
CA TYR A 53 4.10 -1.67 2.24
C TYR A 53 4.94 -0.40 2.37
N ARG A 54 4.47 0.61 3.11
CA ARG A 54 5.27 1.80 3.41
C ARG A 54 6.44 1.49 4.35
N ILE A 55 6.22 0.67 5.37
CA ILE A 55 7.28 0.23 6.29
C ILE A 55 8.34 -0.58 5.53
N LEU A 56 7.91 -1.40 4.58
CA LEU A 56 8.79 -2.17 3.69
C LEU A 56 9.49 -1.33 2.61
N GLY A 57 9.22 -0.01 2.53
CA GLY A 57 9.82 0.88 1.54
C GLY A 57 9.27 0.74 0.12
N ILE A 58 8.20 -0.05 -0.09
CA ILE A 58 7.59 -0.27 -1.41
C ILE A 58 6.78 0.96 -1.85
N TYR A 59 6.13 1.66 -0.91
CA TYR A 59 5.39 2.89 -1.17
C TYR A 59 5.90 4.06 -0.33
N SER A 60 5.85 5.27 -0.89
CA SER A 60 6.24 6.46 -0.15
C SER A 60 5.19 6.88 0.89
N PHE A 61 5.66 7.41 2.02
CA PHE A 61 4.80 7.99 3.06
C PHE A 61 4.16 9.31 2.60
N LYS A 62 4.85 10.10 1.78
CA LYS A 62 4.43 11.42 1.30
C LYS A 62 4.81 11.57 -0.17
N SER A 63 3.99 12.22 -0.99
CA SER A 63 4.50 12.65 -2.30
C SER A 63 5.63 13.62 -2.03
N ASN A 64 6.74 13.45 -2.73
CA ASN A 64 7.73 14.51 -2.87
C ASN A 64 7.01 15.64 -3.62
N ASN A 65 6.23 16.44 -2.90
CA ASN A 65 6.11 17.84 -3.25
C ASN A 65 7.52 18.35 -2.99
N ILE A 66 8.35 18.32 -4.04
CA ILE A 66 9.51 19.17 -4.14
C ILE A 66 8.95 20.54 -3.80
N VAL A 67 9.19 20.99 -2.56
CA VAL A 67 8.86 22.34 -2.16
C VAL A 67 9.69 23.16 -3.12
N ASN A 68 9.02 23.84 -4.04
CA ASN A 68 9.66 24.77 -4.95
C ASN A 68 10.08 25.95 -4.05
N ILE A 69 11.21 25.78 -3.36
CA ILE A 69 11.86 26.85 -2.62
C ILE A 69 12.43 27.74 -3.73
N LYS A 70 11.65 28.75 -4.10
CA LYS A 70 12.13 29.90 -4.85
C LYS A 70 12.98 30.76 -3.93
#